data_AF-A0ABD5UXR9-F1
#
_entry.id   AF-A0ABD5UXR9-F1
#
_cell.length_a   1.000
_cell.length_b   1.000
_cell.length_c   1.000
_cell.angle_alpha   90.00
_cell.angle_beta   90.00
_cell.angle_gamma   90.00
#
_symmetry.space_group_name_H-M   'P 1'
#
loop_
_entity.id
_entity.type
_entity.pdbx_description
1 polymer ?
#
loop_
_entity_poly.entity_id
_entity_poly.type
_entity_poly.pdbx_seq_one_letter_code
_entity_poly.pdbx_strand_id
1 'polypeptide(L)'
;DRDGSGHDETDRDGSDRLSDAELVDAFVAVAEIVYPSEVSGIEEFVGSFLDGRLDREDHAESLRTVAGELDRRAEEWHGDRIVALSTADRDRLLREVGAHTAEEAPDGTFAERVRYYVVNELLLALYASPTGGKLVGIENPQGHPGGHDTYTRGPTR
;
A
#
# COMPACT_ATOMS: atom_id res chain seq x y z
N ASP A 1 9.88 2.92 -55.35
CA ASP A 1 9.74 2.03 -54.18
C ASP A 1 10.82 2.28 -53.14
N ARG A 2 10.43 2.85 -52.00
CA ARG A 2 10.96 2.45 -50.68
C ARG A 2 9.99 2.94 -49.62
N ASP A 3 9.11 2.00 -49.32
CA ASP A 3 8.39 1.81 -48.07
C ASP A 3 9.35 1.90 -46.87
N GLY A 4 8.86 2.42 -45.75
CA GLY A 4 9.72 2.70 -44.61
C GLY A 4 9.02 3.32 -43.42
N SER A 5 7.95 2.66 -42.96
CA SER A 5 7.46 2.59 -41.57
C SER A 5 7.49 3.88 -40.75
N GLY A 6 6.29 4.43 -40.54
CA GLY A 6 6.03 5.25 -39.37
C GLY A 6 6.40 4.47 -38.11
N HIS A 7 7.35 5.00 -37.36
CA HIS A 7 7.54 4.62 -35.97
C HIS A 7 6.34 5.17 -35.20
N ASP A 8 5.34 4.30 -35.03
CA ASP A 8 4.32 4.46 -34.01
C ASP A 8 4.94 4.02 -32.67
N GLU A 9 5.84 4.88 -32.16
CA GLU A 9 6.42 4.76 -30.82
C GLU A 9 5.66 5.71 -29.90
N THR A 10 4.41 5.40 -29.56
CA THR A 10 3.69 5.97 -28.41
C THR A 10 2.36 5.23 -28.26
N ASP A 11 2.38 4.04 -27.65
CA ASP A 11 1.23 3.42 -26.95
C ASP A 11 1.56 1.99 -26.46
N ARG A 12 2.71 1.81 -25.78
CA ARG A 12 3.01 0.57 -25.03
C ARG A 12 3.22 0.81 -23.53
N ASP A 13 2.69 1.90 -22.99
CA ASP A 13 2.88 2.25 -21.57
C ASP A 13 1.57 2.23 -20.75
N GLY A 14 0.43 1.97 -21.40
CA GLY A 14 -0.89 1.93 -20.74
C GLY A 14 -1.39 0.53 -20.34
N SER A 15 -0.80 -0.54 -20.86
CA SER A 15 -1.33 -1.91 -20.71
C SER A 15 -0.75 -2.70 -19.52
N ASP A 16 0.30 -2.20 -18.87
CA ASP A 16 1.03 -2.90 -17.79
C ASP A 16 0.78 -2.26 -16.41
N ARG A 17 -0.11 -1.26 -16.35
CA ARG A 17 -0.48 -0.55 -15.12
C ARG A 17 -1.77 -1.14 -14.60
N LEU A 18 -1.77 -1.57 -13.33
CA LEU A 18 -2.96 -2.10 -12.66
C LEU A 18 -4.08 -1.07 -12.70
N SER A 19 -5.30 -1.51 -13.02
CA SER A 19 -6.50 -0.70 -12.77
C SER A 19 -6.71 -0.48 -11.27
N ASP A 20 -7.56 0.48 -10.91
CA ASP A 20 -7.83 0.80 -9.50
C ASP A 20 -8.38 -0.41 -8.74
N ALA A 21 -9.25 -1.19 -9.38
CA ALA A 21 -9.77 -2.43 -8.82
C ALA A 21 -8.65 -3.47 -8.60
N GLU A 22 -7.79 -3.68 -9.60
CA GLU A 22 -6.67 -4.64 -9.48
C GLU A 22 -5.65 -4.19 -8.44
N LEU A 23 -5.43 -2.89 -8.30
CA LEU A 23 -4.57 -2.33 -7.27
C LEU A 23 -5.15 -2.59 -5.88
N VAL A 24 -6.46 -2.35 -5.68
CA VAL A 24 -7.14 -2.64 -4.42
C VAL A 24 -7.04 -4.12 -4.09
N ASP A 25 -7.33 -5.01 -5.03
CA ASP A 25 -7.25 -6.47 -4.83
C ASP A 25 -5.82 -6.89 -4.43
N ALA A 26 -4.79 -6.35 -5.08
CA ALA A 26 -3.39 -6.62 -4.75
C ALA A 26 -3.06 -6.13 -3.32
N PHE A 27 -3.51 -4.93 -2.94
CA PHE A 27 -3.28 -4.39 -1.59
C PHE A 27 -4.01 -5.21 -0.52
N VAL A 28 -5.24 -5.67 -0.78
CA VAL A 28 -5.98 -6.56 0.13
C VAL A 28 -5.24 -7.88 0.31
N ALA A 29 -4.75 -8.48 -0.77
CA ALA A 29 -3.99 -9.72 -0.71
C ALA A 29 -2.67 -9.59 0.10
N VAL A 30 -1.99 -8.44 0.02
CA VAL A 30 -0.80 -8.14 0.84
C VAL A 30 -1.19 -7.81 2.28
N ALA A 31 -2.30 -7.12 2.51
CA ALA A 31 -2.80 -6.77 3.82
C ALA A 31 -3.09 -8.00 4.69
N GLU A 32 -3.58 -9.09 4.09
CA GLU A 32 -3.77 -10.38 4.79
C GLU A 32 -2.47 -10.96 5.38
N ILE A 33 -1.30 -10.50 4.90
CA ILE A 33 0.02 -10.90 5.41
C ILE A 33 0.57 -9.89 6.42
N VAL A 34 0.40 -8.60 6.12
CA VAL A 34 0.98 -7.51 6.92
C VAL A 34 0.18 -7.28 8.20
N TYR A 35 -1.14 -7.48 8.17
CA TYR A 35 -1.99 -7.24 9.32
C TYR A 35 -2.04 -8.44 10.29
N PRO A 36 -2.25 -8.17 11.59
CA PRO A 36 -2.61 -9.21 12.55
C PRO A 36 -3.88 -9.94 12.11
N SER A 37 -3.97 -11.23 12.40
CA SER A 37 -5.11 -12.07 12.00
C SER A 37 -6.43 -11.70 12.70
N GLU A 38 -6.38 -10.90 13.76
CA GLU A 38 -7.55 -10.33 14.43
C GLU A 38 -8.22 -9.20 13.62
N VAL A 39 -7.53 -8.64 12.62
CA VAL A 39 -8.10 -7.61 11.73
C VAL A 39 -9.09 -8.30 10.77
N SER A 40 -10.33 -7.83 10.77
CA SER A 40 -11.38 -8.27 9.85
C SER A 40 -11.92 -7.09 9.03
N GLY A 41 -12.61 -7.39 7.92
CA GLY A 41 -13.12 -6.36 7.01
C GLY A 41 -12.04 -5.63 6.20
N ILE A 42 -10.93 -6.33 5.90
CA ILE A 42 -9.74 -5.75 5.24
C ILE A 42 -10.11 -5.09 3.90
N GLU A 43 -10.93 -5.75 3.09
CA GLU A 43 -11.31 -5.27 1.74
C GLU A 43 -11.95 -3.88 1.76
N GLU A 44 -13.04 -3.71 2.52
CA GLU A 44 -13.78 -2.44 2.62
C GLU A 44 -12.87 -1.30 3.12
N PHE A 45 -12.08 -1.61 4.14
CA PHE A 45 -11.22 -0.64 4.79
C PHE A 45 -10.02 -0.22 3.90
N VAL A 46 -9.34 -1.18 3.27
CA VAL A 46 -8.23 -0.89 2.34
C VAL A 46 -8.73 -0.15 1.10
N GLY A 47 -9.88 -0.56 0.55
CA GLY A 47 -10.51 0.14 -0.58
C GLY A 47 -10.81 1.60 -0.25
N SER A 48 -11.51 1.87 0.87
CA SER A 48 -11.82 3.25 1.29
C SER A 48 -10.56 4.09 1.55
N PHE A 49 -9.48 3.48 2.06
CA PHE A 49 -8.22 4.20 2.26
C PHE A 49 -7.55 4.56 0.93
N LEU A 50 -7.51 3.62 -0.01
CA LEU A 50 -6.88 3.82 -1.31
C LEU A 50 -7.62 4.84 -2.16
N ASP A 51 -8.96 4.94 -2.09
CA ASP A 51 -9.73 5.97 -2.80
C ASP A 51 -9.15 7.38 -2.59
N GLY A 52 -8.88 7.77 -1.34
CA GLY A 52 -8.29 9.08 -1.03
C GLY A 52 -6.81 9.22 -1.43
N ARG A 53 -6.11 8.10 -1.64
CA ARG A 53 -4.71 8.08 -2.11
C ARG A 53 -4.63 8.22 -3.62
N LEU A 54 -5.61 7.67 -4.33
CA LEU A 54 -5.71 7.68 -5.79
C LEU A 54 -6.05 9.07 -6.35
N ASP A 55 -6.62 9.97 -5.55
CA ASP A 55 -6.82 11.38 -5.89
C ASP A 55 -5.51 12.17 -6.12
N ARG A 56 -4.35 11.63 -5.71
CA ARG A 56 -3.03 12.26 -5.88
C ARG A 56 -2.27 11.59 -7.02
N GLU A 57 -2.39 12.14 -8.24
CA GLU A 57 -1.91 11.51 -9.49
C GLU A 57 -0.48 10.92 -9.40
N ASP A 58 0.53 11.70 -9.01
CA ASP A 58 1.93 11.22 -8.92
C ASP A 58 2.12 10.06 -7.94
N HIS A 59 1.41 10.11 -6.80
CA HIS A 59 1.48 9.05 -5.78
C HIS A 59 0.71 7.81 -6.24
N ALA A 60 -0.44 8.01 -6.86
CA ALA A 60 -1.28 6.96 -7.42
C ALA A 60 -0.56 6.20 -8.55
N GLU A 61 0.21 6.90 -9.39
CA GLU A 61 1.06 6.28 -10.40
C GLU A 61 2.14 5.41 -9.74
N SER A 62 2.83 5.95 -8.74
CA SER A 62 3.87 5.20 -8.00
C SER A 62 3.33 3.94 -7.33
N LEU A 63 2.11 4.00 -6.75
CA LEU A 63 1.43 2.83 -6.18
C LEU A 63 1.20 1.75 -7.24
N ARG A 64 0.60 2.13 -8.39
CA ARG A 64 0.31 1.20 -9.49
C ARG A 64 1.58 0.57 -10.04
N THR A 65 2.64 1.36 -10.22
CA THR A 65 3.93 0.87 -10.71
C THR A 65 4.54 -0.15 -9.75
N VAL A 66 4.64 0.17 -8.45
CA VAL A 66 5.27 -0.73 -7.47
C VAL A 66 4.45 -2.00 -7.27
N ALA A 67 3.11 -1.89 -7.22
CA ALA A 67 2.23 -3.04 -7.09
C ALA A 67 2.28 -3.94 -8.33
N GLY A 68 2.31 -3.36 -9.54
CA GLY A 68 2.46 -4.12 -10.78
C GLY A 68 3.82 -4.83 -10.88
N GLU A 69 4.90 -4.19 -10.45
CA GLU A 69 6.22 -4.84 -10.35
C GLU A 69 6.22 -6.00 -9.34
N LEU A 70 5.52 -5.85 -8.20
CA LEU A 70 5.36 -6.93 -7.21
C LEU A 70 4.52 -8.09 -7.77
N ASP A 71 3.46 -7.80 -8.51
CA ASP A 71 2.59 -8.81 -9.12
C ASP A 71 3.32 -9.60 -10.20
N ARG A 72 4.11 -8.92 -11.03
CA ARG A 72 5.01 -9.57 -11.98
C ARG A 72 6.01 -10.50 -11.28
N ARG A 73 6.53 -10.09 -10.12
CA ARG A 73 7.44 -10.92 -9.33
C ARG A 73 6.74 -12.15 -8.74
N ALA A 74 5.48 -12.01 -8.35
CA ALA A 74 4.64 -13.12 -7.92
C ALA A 74 4.48 -14.14 -9.06
N GLU A 75 4.14 -13.68 -10.26
CA GLU A 75 4.02 -14.55 -11.44
C GLU A 75 5.34 -15.24 -11.78
N GLU A 76 6.44 -14.50 -11.82
CA GLU A 76 7.77 -15.02 -12.17
C GLU A 76 8.30 -16.08 -11.19
N TRP A 77 8.01 -15.91 -9.89
CA TRP A 77 8.59 -16.74 -8.84
C TRP A 77 7.68 -17.85 -8.34
N HIS A 78 6.38 -17.56 -8.27
CA HIS A 78 5.37 -18.42 -7.68
C HIS A 78 4.32 -18.89 -8.69
N GLY A 79 4.38 -18.38 -9.93
CA GLY A 79 3.60 -18.90 -11.06
C GLY A 79 2.20 -18.31 -11.23
N ASP A 80 1.81 -17.37 -10.37
CA ASP A 80 0.48 -16.75 -10.36
C ASP A 80 0.55 -15.33 -9.80
N ARG A 81 -0.48 -14.52 -10.11
CA ARG A 81 -0.66 -13.17 -9.56
C ARG A 81 -0.83 -13.21 -8.04
N ILE A 82 -0.44 -12.13 -7.35
CA ILE A 82 -0.52 -11.99 -5.89
C ILE A 82 -1.91 -12.38 -5.37
N VAL A 83 -2.96 -11.93 -6.04
CA VAL A 83 -4.36 -12.19 -5.67
C VAL A 83 -4.73 -13.67 -5.71
N ALA A 84 -4.09 -14.46 -6.59
CA ALA A 84 -4.32 -15.89 -6.75
C ALA A 84 -3.40 -16.75 -5.89
N LEU A 85 -2.28 -16.19 -5.39
CA LEU A 85 -1.36 -16.90 -4.52
C LEU A 85 -1.99 -17.29 -3.19
N SER A 86 -1.49 -18.39 -2.61
CA SER A 86 -1.79 -18.76 -1.23
C SER A 86 -1.19 -17.75 -0.24
N THR A 87 -1.77 -17.62 0.96
CA THR A 87 -1.23 -16.76 2.03
C THR A 87 0.25 -17.06 2.33
N ALA A 88 0.64 -18.33 2.28
CA ALA A 88 2.04 -18.74 2.52
C ALA A 88 2.98 -18.26 1.41
N ASP A 89 2.53 -18.32 0.15
CA ASP A 89 3.34 -17.85 -0.99
C ASP A 89 3.42 -16.32 -1.03
N ARG A 90 2.37 -15.62 -0.61
CA ARG A 90 2.40 -14.16 -0.45
C ARG A 90 3.38 -13.71 0.65
N ASP A 91 3.39 -14.37 1.82
CA ASP A 91 4.39 -14.10 2.87
C ASP A 91 5.81 -14.38 2.36
N ARG A 92 6.00 -15.49 1.66
CA ARG A 92 7.29 -15.84 1.07
C ARG A 92 7.75 -14.81 0.03
N LEU A 93 6.86 -14.36 -0.85
CA LEU A 93 7.14 -13.30 -1.82
C LEU A 93 7.66 -12.03 -1.13
N LEU A 94 6.96 -11.53 -0.10
CA LEU A 94 7.39 -10.31 0.62
C LEU A 94 8.74 -10.49 1.33
N ARG A 95 9.03 -11.70 1.83
CA ARG A 95 10.33 -12.03 2.42
C ARG A 95 11.44 -12.07 1.37
N GLU A 96 11.19 -12.69 0.22
CA GLU A 96 12.13 -12.80 -0.89
C GLU A 96 12.44 -11.45 -1.54
N VAL A 97 11.45 -10.56 -1.62
CA VAL A 97 11.65 -9.15 -2.02
C VAL A 97 12.51 -8.39 -1.01
N GLY A 98 12.47 -8.77 0.27
CA GLY A 98 13.25 -8.12 1.34
C GLY A 98 12.60 -6.86 1.91
N ALA A 99 11.32 -6.59 1.61
CA ALA A 99 10.60 -5.40 2.06
C ALA A 99 10.49 -5.28 3.59
N HIS A 100 10.51 -6.41 4.30
CA HIS A 100 10.46 -6.45 5.76
C HIS A 100 11.73 -5.93 6.46
N THR A 101 12.88 -5.94 5.76
CA THR A 101 14.18 -5.47 6.29
C THR A 101 14.70 -4.20 5.61
N ALA A 102 14.10 -3.80 4.49
CA ALA A 102 14.49 -2.60 3.77
C ALA A 102 14.12 -1.32 4.55
N GLU A 103 14.92 -0.26 4.36
CA GLU A 103 14.55 1.09 4.75
C GLU A 103 13.47 1.64 3.80
N GLU A 104 12.64 2.57 4.25
CA GLU A 104 11.68 3.22 3.35
C GLU A 104 12.38 4.29 2.49
N ALA A 105 12.37 4.11 1.16
CA ALA A 105 12.87 5.10 0.22
C ALA A 105 12.03 5.10 -1.08
N PRO A 106 11.29 6.19 -1.38
CA PRO A 106 10.42 6.23 -2.56
C PRO A 106 11.17 6.16 -3.89
N ASP A 107 12.42 6.63 -3.92
CA ASP A 107 13.30 6.60 -5.09
C ASP A 107 14.39 5.50 -4.97
N GLY A 108 14.18 4.56 -4.04
CA GLY A 108 15.14 3.51 -3.72
C GLY A 108 15.07 2.28 -4.63
N THR A 109 15.73 1.22 -4.16
CA THR A 109 15.61 -0.13 -4.69
C THR A 109 14.17 -0.63 -4.63
N PHE A 110 13.87 -1.70 -5.38
CA PHE A 110 12.53 -2.30 -5.38
C PHE A 110 12.05 -2.68 -3.98
N ALA A 111 12.92 -3.23 -3.14
CA ALA A 111 12.57 -3.58 -1.76
C ALA A 111 12.18 -2.35 -0.92
N GLU A 112 12.92 -1.25 -1.05
CA GLU A 112 12.67 0.02 -0.35
C GLU A 112 11.38 0.70 -0.87
N ARG A 113 11.12 0.61 -2.18
CA ARG A 113 9.89 1.08 -2.81
C ARG A 113 8.67 0.26 -2.38
N VAL A 114 8.77 -1.07 -2.30
CA VAL A 114 7.69 -1.93 -1.75
C VAL A 114 7.46 -1.61 -0.28
N ARG A 115 8.53 -1.36 0.50
CA ARG A 115 8.39 -0.92 1.88
C ARG A 115 7.63 0.41 1.98
N TYR A 116 8.00 1.39 1.17
CA TYR A 116 7.39 2.72 1.19
C TYR A 116 5.96 2.74 0.64
N TYR A 117 5.76 2.25 -0.59
CA TYR A 117 4.49 2.40 -1.32
C TYR A 117 3.46 1.31 -1.04
N VAL A 118 3.84 0.15 -0.50
CA VAL A 118 2.88 -0.92 -0.23
C VAL A 118 2.76 -1.18 1.26
N VAL A 119 3.85 -1.59 1.91
CA VAL A 119 3.80 -2.01 3.32
C VAL A 119 3.45 -0.82 4.23
N ASN A 120 4.13 0.32 4.08
CA ASN A 120 3.87 1.48 4.93
C ASN A 120 2.50 2.12 4.66
N GLU A 121 2.00 2.08 3.42
CA GLU A 121 0.64 2.53 3.10
C GLU A 121 -0.41 1.66 3.81
N LEU A 122 -0.25 0.34 3.80
CA LEU A 122 -1.12 -0.56 4.55
C LEU A 122 -1.02 -0.32 6.06
N LEU A 123 0.19 -0.17 6.60
CA LEU A 123 0.35 0.16 8.02
C LEU A 123 -0.31 1.49 8.38
N LEU A 124 -0.12 2.53 7.55
CA LEU A 124 -0.77 3.82 7.72
C LEU A 124 -2.29 3.69 7.70
N ALA A 125 -2.82 2.95 6.73
CA ALA A 125 -4.24 2.66 6.64
C ALA A 125 -4.71 2.04 7.96
N LEU A 126 -4.02 1.01 8.45
CA LEU A 126 -4.43 0.28 9.66
C LEU A 126 -4.53 1.25 10.84
N TYR A 127 -3.50 2.07 11.06
CA TYR A 127 -3.50 3.06 12.15
C TYR A 127 -4.55 4.16 11.97
N ALA A 128 -4.87 4.56 10.74
CA ALA A 128 -5.90 5.55 10.45
C ALA A 128 -7.33 4.98 10.58
N SER A 129 -7.46 3.65 10.60
CA SER A 129 -8.76 2.98 10.68
C SER A 129 -9.31 2.92 12.11
N PRO A 130 -10.64 2.96 12.29
CA PRO A 130 -11.26 2.69 13.58
C PRO A 130 -10.90 1.31 14.15
N THR A 131 -10.64 0.31 13.30
CA THR A 131 -10.27 -1.05 13.71
C THR A 131 -8.85 -1.12 14.26
N GLY A 132 -7.87 -0.54 13.56
CA GLY A 132 -6.50 -0.49 14.03
C GLY A 132 -6.33 0.41 15.25
N GLY A 133 -7.07 1.52 15.35
CA GLY A 133 -7.10 2.36 16.55
C GLY A 133 -7.53 1.59 17.82
N LYS A 134 -8.45 0.62 17.69
CA LYS A 134 -8.85 -0.27 18.80
C LYS A 134 -7.77 -1.31 19.12
N LEU A 135 -7.12 -1.90 18.12
CA LEU A 135 -6.06 -2.91 18.31
C LEU A 135 -4.81 -2.34 18.98
N VAL A 136 -4.48 -1.07 18.72
CA VAL A 136 -3.29 -0.41 19.29
C VAL A 136 -3.59 0.39 20.58
N GLY A 137 -4.78 0.21 21.17
CA GLY A 137 -5.13 0.80 22.47
C GLY A 137 -5.23 2.33 22.49
N ILE A 138 -5.31 2.98 21.33
CA ILE A 138 -5.61 4.41 21.18
C ILE A 138 -7.11 4.61 20.93
N GLU A 139 -7.95 3.92 21.71
CA GLU A 139 -9.28 4.43 21.93
C GLU A 139 -9.13 5.80 22.58
N ASN A 140 -9.51 6.85 21.86
CA ASN A 140 -9.79 8.12 22.48
C ASN A 140 -10.83 7.82 23.57
N PRO A 141 -10.50 7.95 24.87
CA PRO A 141 -11.37 7.48 25.93
C PRO A 141 -12.73 8.16 25.77
N GLN A 142 -13.78 7.36 25.64
CA GLN A 142 -15.16 7.84 25.57
C GLN A 142 -15.47 8.53 26.92
N GLY A 143 -15.40 9.86 26.94
CA GLY A 143 -15.68 10.67 28.13
C GLY A 143 -14.76 11.87 28.39
N HIS A 144 -13.70 12.09 27.62
CA HIS A 144 -12.92 13.33 27.71
C HIS A 144 -13.20 14.25 26.51
N PRO A 145 -14.20 15.16 26.58
CA PRO A 145 -14.21 16.31 25.70
C PRO A 145 -12.86 17.02 25.87
N GLY A 146 -12.14 17.20 24.77
CA GLY A 146 -10.85 17.88 24.75
C GLY A 146 -10.94 19.21 25.47
N GLY A 147 -10.34 19.29 26.66
CA GLY A 147 -10.20 20.53 27.40
C GLY A 147 -9.16 21.39 26.71
N HIS A 148 -9.61 22.41 25.99
CA HIS A 148 -8.80 23.50 25.47
C HIS A 148 -8.23 24.44 26.58
N ASP A 149 -7.98 23.94 27.80
CA ASP A 149 -7.71 24.80 28.97
C ASP A 149 -6.33 24.63 29.63
N THR A 150 -5.35 23.99 28.97
CA THR A 150 -3.99 23.92 29.54
C THR A 150 -2.90 24.58 28.70
N TYR A 151 -3.25 25.70 28.05
CA TYR A 151 -2.27 26.74 27.65
C TYR A 151 -2.29 27.96 28.59
N THR A 152 -2.63 27.77 29.86
CA THR A 152 -2.42 28.83 30.88
C THR A 152 -1.58 28.32 32.03
N ARG A 153 -0.26 28.28 31.81
CA ARG A 153 0.68 28.67 32.85
C ARG A 153 1.90 29.30 32.21
N GLY A 154 1.79 30.60 31.95
CA GLY A 154 2.98 31.43 31.74
C GLY A 154 3.89 31.34 32.97
N PRO A 155 5.23 31.47 32.80
CA PRO A 155 6.16 31.37 33.90
C PRO A 155 5.87 32.46 34.94
N THR A 156 5.68 32.06 36.20
CA THR A 156 5.64 32.99 37.32
C THR A 156 7.06 33.50 37.57
N ARG A 157 7.22 34.83 37.55
CA ARG A 157 8.37 35.50 38.17
C ARG A 157 7.84 36.57 39.12
#